data_AF-A0A0F9ILC5-F1
#
_entry.id   AF-A0A0F9ILC5-F1
#
_cell.length_a   1.000
_cell.length_b   1.000
_cell.length_c   1.000
_cell.angle_alpha   90.00
_cell.angle_beta   90.00
_cell.angle_gamma   90.00
#
_symmetry.space_group_name_H-M   'P 1'
#
loop_
_entity.id
_entity.type
_entity.pdbx_description
1 polymer ?
#
loop_
_entity_poly.entity_id
_entity_poly.type
_entity_poly.pdbx_seq_one_letter_code
_entity_poly.pdbx_strand_id
1 'polypeptide(L)'
;TATLADATATKMTTNKAGNPPLGPGDTVLVESERLFIEGGEGQSKGASNWKVVRGVNGSTAAAHSSKALTRYVYEPRLVEAVLLQSSALWKRRQSEPGFWTIEQFKGLDPDVQRLLNPLREFVVV
;
A
#
# COMPACT_ATOMS: atom_id res chain seq x y z
N THR A 1 -27.80 -17.39 -5.13
CA THR A 1 -27.63 -15.92 -5.23
C THR A 1 -27.59 -15.40 -3.81
N ALA A 2 -26.53 -14.69 -3.41
CA ALA A 2 -26.38 -14.15 -2.07
C ALA A 2 -26.18 -12.63 -2.16
N THR A 3 -26.89 -11.89 -1.32
CA THR A 3 -26.86 -10.43 -1.16
C THR A 3 -25.84 -10.05 -0.08
N LEU A 4 -25.09 -8.97 -0.30
CA LEU A 4 -24.27 -8.32 0.74
C LEU A 4 -25.05 -7.16 1.36
N ALA A 5 -25.00 -7.05 2.69
CA ALA A 5 -25.95 -6.27 3.50
C ALA A 5 -25.46 -4.89 3.99
N ASP A 6 -24.24 -4.43 3.70
CA ASP A 6 -23.84 -3.09 4.16
C ASP A 6 -22.61 -2.51 3.42
N ALA A 7 -22.67 -1.21 3.10
CA ALA A 7 -21.62 -0.43 2.45
C ALA A 7 -20.69 0.30 3.43
N THR A 8 -20.83 0.04 4.74
CA THR A 8 -19.93 0.53 5.81
C THR A 8 -18.85 -0.48 6.22
N ALA A 9 -18.82 -1.67 5.59
CA ALA A 9 -17.95 -2.75 6.01
C ALA A 9 -16.47 -2.44 5.74
N THR A 10 -15.66 -2.31 6.81
CA THR A 10 -14.19 -2.46 6.78
C THR A 10 -13.78 -3.91 6.51
N LYS A 11 -14.61 -4.67 5.79
CA LYS A 11 -14.46 -6.09 5.54
C LYS A 11 -14.67 -6.38 4.07
N MET A 12 -13.80 -7.21 3.52
CA MET A 12 -13.88 -7.74 2.16
C MET A 12 -13.83 -9.25 2.24
N THR A 13 -14.75 -9.94 1.56
CA THR A 13 -14.71 -11.39 1.45
C THR A 13 -14.37 -11.79 0.02
N THR A 14 -13.32 -12.58 -0.15
CA THR A 14 -12.93 -13.15 -1.45
C THR A 14 -13.41 -14.58 -1.54
N ASN A 15 -14.08 -14.96 -2.63
CA ASN A 15 -14.61 -16.32 -2.83
C ASN A 15 -13.58 -17.33 -3.36
N LYS A 16 -12.43 -16.85 -3.83
CA LYS A 16 -11.34 -17.66 -4.36
C LYS A 16 -10.00 -17.06 -3.95
N ALA A 17 -9.00 -17.94 -3.82
CA ALA A 17 -7.61 -17.57 -3.74
C ALA A 17 -7.16 -16.73 -4.97
N GLY A 18 -6.62 -15.53 -4.74
CA GLY A 18 -5.85 -14.78 -5.73
C GLY A 18 -4.54 -15.50 -6.09
N ASN A 19 -4.00 -15.20 -7.27
CA ASN A 19 -2.68 -15.66 -7.71
C ASN A 19 -1.88 -14.47 -8.25
N PRO A 20 -0.82 -14.00 -7.57
CA PRO A 20 -0.30 -14.49 -6.29
C PRO A 20 -1.28 -14.29 -5.11
N PRO A 21 -1.07 -14.96 -3.96
CA PRO A 21 -1.93 -14.83 -2.79
C PRO A 21 -1.94 -13.42 -2.21
N LEU A 22 -3.12 -12.88 -1.94
CA LEU A 22 -3.32 -11.61 -1.24
C LEU A 22 -2.86 -11.72 0.22
N GLY A 23 -2.36 -10.61 0.75
CA GLY A 23 -1.96 -10.49 2.13
C GLY A 23 -2.13 -9.08 2.70
N PRO A 24 -1.94 -8.92 4.02
CA PRO A 24 -1.90 -7.61 4.66
C PRO A 24 -0.81 -6.74 4.02
N GLY A 25 -1.12 -5.47 3.76
CA GLY A 25 -0.25 -4.52 3.06
C GLY A 25 -0.52 -4.39 1.56
N ASP A 26 -1.27 -5.33 0.95
CA ASP A 26 -1.67 -5.20 -0.44
C ASP A 26 -2.72 -4.10 -0.61
N THR A 27 -2.61 -3.36 -1.73
CA THR A 27 -3.70 -2.52 -2.23
C THR A 27 -4.37 -3.23 -3.40
N VAL A 28 -5.69 -3.36 -3.37
CA VAL A 28 -6.49 -3.97 -4.44
C VAL A 28 -7.40 -2.93 -5.06
N LEU A 29 -7.56 -3.01 -6.38
CA LEU A 29 -8.45 -2.22 -7.19
C LEU A 29 -9.72 -3.02 -7.48
N VAL A 30 -10.87 -2.41 -7.26
CA VAL A 30 -12.20 -2.94 -7.55
C VAL A 30 -12.94 -1.86 -8.33
N GLU A 31 -13.15 -2.10 -9.62
CA GLU A 31 -13.66 -1.07 -10.54
C GLU A 31 -12.81 0.22 -10.47
N SER A 32 -13.34 1.31 -9.92
CA SER A 32 -12.63 2.57 -9.69
C SER A 32 -12.20 2.80 -8.23
N GLU A 33 -12.55 1.89 -7.31
CA GLU A 33 -12.20 1.99 -5.89
C GLU A 33 -10.89 1.26 -5.58
N ARG A 34 -10.05 1.88 -4.76
CA ARG A 34 -8.87 1.24 -4.18
C ARG A 34 -9.13 0.91 -2.71
N LEU A 35 -8.81 -0.33 -2.34
CA LEU A 35 -8.94 -0.88 -0.99
C LEU A 35 -7.55 -1.28 -0.49
N PHE A 36 -7.19 -0.90 0.73
CA PHE A 36 -5.96 -1.35 1.40
C PHE A 36 -6.26 -2.47 2.40
N ILE A 37 -5.54 -3.58 2.34
CA ILE A 37 -5.73 -4.72 3.25
C ILE A 37 -4.92 -4.48 4.53
N GLU A 38 -5.58 -4.25 5.65
CA GLU A 38 -4.92 -4.09 6.95
C GLU A 38 -4.61 -5.42 7.63
N GLY A 39 -5.42 -6.45 7.36
CA GLY A 39 -5.33 -7.74 8.04
C GLY A 39 -6.38 -8.72 7.54
N GLY A 40 -6.40 -9.95 8.07
CA GLY A 40 -7.40 -10.96 7.72
C GLY A 40 -7.00 -12.35 8.18
N GLU A 41 -7.87 -13.31 7.90
CA GLU A 41 -7.68 -14.73 8.25
C GLU A 41 -6.63 -15.42 7.36
N GLY A 42 -6.07 -14.70 6.39
CA GLY A 42 -5.19 -15.25 5.37
C GLY A 42 -5.97 -15.88 4.21
N GLN A 43 -5.29 -16.04 3.08
CA GLN A 43 -5.95 -16.52 1.88
C GLN A 43 -6.13 -18.04 1.90
N SER A 44 -7.36 -18.50 1.76
CA SER A 44 -7.72 -19.91 1.60
C SER A 44 -8.19 -20.20 0.16
N LYS A 45 -8.26 -21.49 -0.23
CA LYS A 45 -8.81 -21.90 -1.54
C LYS A 45 -10.29 -21.53 -1.71
N GLY A 46 -11.02 -21.35 -0.61
CA GLY A 46 -12.42 -20.91 -0.58
C GLY A 46 -12.60 -19.47 -0.10
N ALA A 47 -13.73 -19.19 0.55
CA ALA A 47 -14.04 -17.86 1.09
C ALA A 47 -12.98 -17.43 2.12
N SER A 48 -12.44 -16.22 2.00
CA SER A 48 -11.49 -15.62 2.94
C SER A 48 -11.96 -14.23 3.32
N ASN A 49 -11.90 -13.90 4.62
CA ASN A 49 -12.31 -12.60 5.13
C ASN A 49 -11.10 -11.71 5.41
N TRP A 50 -11.17 -10.47 4.94
CA TRP A 50 -10.13 -9.46 5.05
C TRP A 50 -10.67 -8.24 5.76
N LYS A 51 -9.84 -7.59 6.57
CA LYS A 51 -10.07 -6.26 7.09
C LYS A 51 -9.44 -5.26 6.11
N VAL A 52 -10.24 -4.33 5.61
CA VAL A 52 -9.82 -3.37 4.59
C VAL A 52 -10.14 -1.93 4.96
N VAL A 53 -9.26 -1.01 4.55
CA VAL A 53 -9.52 0.43 4.50
C VAL A 53 -9.94 0.79 3.08
N ARG A 54 -11.03 1.55 2.97
CA ARG A 54 -11.72 1.83 1.72
C ARG A 54 -11.41 3.23 1.20
N GLY A 55 -11.59 3.45 -0.09
CA GLY A 55 -11.42 4.78 -0.69
C GLY A 55 -10.00 5.34 -0.55
N VAL A 56 -8.97 4.50 -0.63
CA VAL A 56 -7.59 4.97 -0.47
C VAL A 56 -7.05 5.63 -1.75
N ASN A 57 -5.96 6.38 -1.64
CA ASN A 57 -5.25 6.99 -2.76
C ASN A 57 -6.17 7.80 -3.71
N GLY A 58 -7.07 8.60 -3.12
CA GLY A 58 -7.98 9.50 -3.83
C GLY A 58 -9.20 8.82 -4.46
N SER A 59 -9.44 7.53 -4.18
CA SER A 59 -10.64 6.84 -4.67
C SER A 59 -11.83 7.05 -3.73
N THR A 60 -13.06 6.89 -4.25
CA THR A 60 -14.29 7.00 -3.45
C THR A 60 -14.78 5.61 -3.08
N ALA A 61 -15.25 5.44 -1.84
CA ALA A 61 -15.82 4.17 -1.40
C ALA A 61 -17.19 3.91 -2.09
N ALA A 62 -17.34 2.77 -2.76
CA ALA A 62 -18.54 2.36 -3.49
C ALA A 62 -18.98 0.93 -3.15
N ALA A 63 -20.28 0.64 -3.02
CA ALA A 63 -20.70 -0.71 -2.68
C ALA A 63 -20.37 -1.71 -3.82
N HIS A 64 -19.63 -2.77 -3.52
CA HIS A 64 -19.24 -3.80 -4.50
C HIS A 64 -19.90 -5.14 -4.21
N SER A 65 -20.37 -5.81 -5.25
CA SER A 65 -20.85 -7.19 -5.17
C SER A 65 -20.34 -8.01 -6.35
N SER A 66 -19.69 -9.13 -6.08
CA SER A 66 -19.24 -10.10 -7.10
C SER A 66 -18.36 -9.50 -8.20
N LYS A 67 -17.46 -8.58 -7.83
CA LYS A 67 -16.53 -7.93 -8.76
C LYS A 67 -15.15 -8.60 -8.74
N ALA A 68 -14.49 -8.56 -9.89
CA ALA A 68 -13.10 -8.98 -9.99
C ALA A 68 -12.19 -7.99 -9.26
N LEU A 69 -11.19 -8.52 -8.57
CA LEU A 69 -10.18 -7.74 -7.88
C LEU A 69 -8.89 -7.76 -8.71
N THR A 70 -8.23 -6.63 -8.83
CA THR A 70 -6.88 -6.54 -9.41
C THR A 70 -5.93 -6.01 -8.36
N ARG A 71 -4.78 -6.67 -8.16
CA ARG A 71 -3.77 -6.16 -7.23
C ARG A 71 -3.07 -4.96 -7.86
N TYR A 72 -2.96 -3.88 -7.10
CA TYR A 72 -2.14 -2.74 -7.50
C TYR A 72 -0.67 -3.08 -7.26
N VAL A 73 0.14 -3.06 -8.32
CA VAL A 73 1.59 -3.27 -8.25
C VAL A 73 2.25 -1.90 -8.27
N TYR A 74 2.98 -1.58 -7.21
CA TYR A 74 3.76 -0.34 -7.16
C TYR A 74 4.97 -0.42 -8.10
N GLU A 75 5.33 0.72 -8.68
CA GLU A 75 6.51 0.85 -9.52
C GLU A 75 7.77 0.42 -8.74
N PRO A 76 8.65 -0.43 -9.31
CA PRO A 76 9.83 -0.94 -8.60
C PRO A 76 10.71 0.15 -7.98
N ARG A 77 10.88 1.28 -8.69
CA ARG A 77 11.68 2.43 -8.21
C ARG A 77 11.12 3.03 -6.92
N LEU A 78 9.79 3.06 -6.77
CA LEU A 78 9.15 3.57 -5.56
C LEU A 78 9.41 2.63 -4.38
N VAL A 79 9.34 1.33 -4.62
CA VAL A 79 9.62 0.31 -3.60
C VAL A 79 11.08 0.41 -3.12
N GLU A 80 12.02 0.50 -4.05
CA GLU A 80 13.45 0.69 -3.75
C GLU A 80 13.71 1.99 -2.97
N ALA A 81 13.10 3.10 -3.40
CA ALA A 81 13.21 4.39 -2.75
C ALA A 81 12.75 4.35 -1.27
N VAL A 82 11.61 3.69 -1.01
CA VAL A 82 11.07 3.55 0.35
C VAL A 82 11.98 2.66 1.21
N LEU A 83 12.52 1.57 0.66
CA LEU A 83 13.44 0.68 1.38
C LEU A 83 14.75 1.40 1.73
N LEU A 84 15.34 2.14 0.78
CA LEU A 84 16.53 2.94 1.00
C LEU A 84 16.31 3.97 2.11
N GLN A 85 15.25 4.77 2.00
CA GLN A 85 14.93 5.80 2.99
C GLN A 85 14.69 5.21 4.38
N SER A 86 13.97 4.09 4.47
CA SER A 86 13.70 3.41 5.74
C SER A 86 14.98 2.90 6.39
N SER A 87 15.89 2.32 5.60
CA SER A 87 17.18 1.83 6.08
C SER A 87 18.10 2.96 6.57
N ALA A 88 18.10 4.10 5.87
CA ALA A 88 18.87 5.27 6.25
C ALA A 88 18.34 5.89 7.55
N LEU A 89 17.02 6.04 7.69
CA LEU A 89 16.39 6.51 8.93
C LEU A 89 16.70 5.60 10.11
N TRP A 90 16.69 4.28 9.90
CA TRP A 90 17.04 3.31 10.94
C TRP A 90 18.50 3.46 11.40
N LYS A 91 19.45 3.60 10.47
CA LYS A 91 20.86 3.83 10.80
C LYS A 91 21.06 5.15 11.55
N ARG A 92 20.36 6.22 11.15
CA ARG A 92 20.39 7.51 11.86
C ARG A 92 19.85 7.42 13.29
N ARG A 93 18.84 6.59 13.53
CA ARG A 93 18.34 6.32 14.88
C ARG A 93 19.39 5.59 15.75
N GLN A 94 20.22 4.75 15.13
CA GLN A 94 21.25 3.98 15.85
C GLN A 94 22.55 4.77 16.09
N SER A 95 22.85 5.79 15.30
CA SER A 95 24.01 6.64 15.55
C SER A 95 23.79 7.49 16.81
N GLU A 96 24.68 7.37 17.79
CA GLU A 96 24.64 8.20 19.00
C GLU A 96 24.82 9.68 18.64
N PRO A 97 24.08 10.59 19.29
CA PRO A 97 24.25 12.02 19.06
C PRO A 97 25.54 12.47 19.75
N GLY A 98 26.65 12.52 19.02
CA GLY A 98 27.89 13.11 19.55
C GLY A 98 29.21 12.74 18.88
N PHE A 99 29.26 11.72 18.02
CA PHE A 99 30.53 11.33 17.38
C PHE A 99 30.48 11.58 15.87
N TRP A 100 31.14 12.68 15.48
CA TRP A 100 31.14 13.31 14.17
C TRP A 100 29.81 13.98 13.80
N THR A 101 29.86 15.26 13.50
CA THR A 101 28.81 16.04 12.83
C THR A 101 28.57 15.47 11.44
N ILE A 102 27.95 14.28 11.37
CA ILE A 102 27.24 13.84 10.19
C ILE A 102 26.12 14.87 10.09
N GLU A 103 26.21 15.77 9.10
CA GLU A 103 25.07 16.59 8.73
C GLU A 103 23.88 15.66 8.62
N GLN A 104 23.02 15.69 9.63
CA GLN A 104 21.79 14.94 9.61
C GLN A 104 21.01 15.56 8.46
N PHE A 105 21.11 14.99 7.26
CA PHE A 105 20.43 15.51 6.09
C PHE A 105 18.94 15.58 6.46
N LYS A 106 18.48 16.79 6.79
CA LYS A 106 17.08 17.10 7.05
C LYS A 106 16.39 17.05 5.68
N GLY A 107 16.12 15.85 5.20
CA GLY A 107 15.59 15.61 3.86
C GLY A 107 15.65 14.14 3.45
N LEU A 108 15.03 13.87 2.30
CA LEU A 108 15.16 12.59 1.60
C LEU A 108 16.60 12.40 1.14
N ASP A 109 17.12 11.18 1.23
CA ASP A 109 18.47 10.87 0.75
C ASP A 109 18.60 11.20 -0.75
N PRO A 110 19.76 11.69 -1.23
CA PRO A 110 19.94 12.08 -2.63
C PRO A 110 19.62 10.96 -3.63
N ASP A 111 19.94 9.72 -3.29
CA ASP A 111 19.61 8.55 -4.12
C ASP A 111 18.11 8.27 -4.19
N VAL A 112 17.41 8.50 -3.07
CA VAL A 112 15.94 8.40 -3.00
C VAL A 112 15.32 9.49 -3.86
N GLN A 113 15.86 10.72 -3.82
CA GLN A 113 15.41 11.81 -4.70
C GLN A 113 15.61 11.45 -6.17
N ARG A 114 16.75 10.85 -6.54
CA ARG A 114 17.02 10.42 -7.92
C ARG A 114 16.01 9.38 -8.42
N LEU A 115 15.58 8.46 -7.55
CA LEU A 115 14.58 7.44 -7.89
C LEU A 115 13.15 8.00 -7.98
N LEU A 116 12.82 8.99 -7.15
CA LEU A 116 11.48 9.58 -7.09
C LEU A 116 11.27 10.73 -8.09
N ASN A 117 12.31 11.45 -8.50
CA ASN A 117 12.20 12.57 -9.44
C ASN A 117 11.48 12.22 -10.74
N PRO A 118 11.70 11.04 -11.37
CA PRO A 118 10.95 10.62 -12.55
C PRO A 118 9.46 10.35 -12.30
N LEU A 119 9.07 10.09 -11.04
CA LEU A 119 7.71 9.77 -10.63
C LEU A 119 6.94 11.01 -10.13
N ARG A 120 7.63 12.15 -9.98
CA ARG A 120 6.98 13.41 -9.64
C ARG A 120 6.27 13.94 -10.88
N GLU A 121 4.95 13.83 -10.90
CA GLU A 121 4.15 14.60 -11.83
C GLU A 121 4.27 16.08 -11.43
N PHE A 122 4.87 16.89 -12.32
CA PHE A 122 4.88 18.34 -12.14
C PHE A 122 3.43 18.81 -12.30
N VAL A 123 2.77 19.11 -11.18
CA VAL A 123 1.58 19.97 -11.22
C VAL A 123 2.09 21.34 -11.60
N VAL A 124 1.96 21.69 -12.88
CA VAL A 124 2.08 23.07 -13.34
C VAL A 124 0.87 23.81 -12.76
N VAL A 125 1.09 24.51 -11.65
CA VAL A 125 0.15 25.49 -11.10
C VAL A 125 0.27 26.79 -11.88
#